data_AF-A0A1J5J4B8-F1
#
_entry.id   AF-A0A1J5J4B8-F1
#
_cell.length_a   1.000
_cell.length_b   1.000
_cell.length_c   1.000
_cell.angle_alpha   90.00
_cell.angle_beta   90.00
_cell.angle_gamma   90.00
#
_symmetry.space_group_name_H-M   'P 1'
#
loop_
_entity.id
_entity.type
_entity.pdbx_description
1 polymer ?
#
loop_
_entity_poly.entity_id
_entity_poly.type
_entity_poly.pdbx_seq_one_letter_code
_entity_poly.pdbx_strand_id
1 'polypeptide(L)'
;MTEYKRIEITVGLFVFVGLAGMFYMALKLGEVGGLGTSGYHLTAVFDDVGGVRAGADVMIAGVVVGRVDDVHLNERDRAQISMRINDNIKITSDAIASIRTKGIIGDRFIRVGQGGDDVLLKDGDSIEETEPAINLEDLVSKYIFDGSGK
;
A
#
# COMPACT_ATOMS: atom_id res chain seq x y z
N MET A 1 16.14 -37.80 41.98
CA MET A 1 16.54 -37.55 40.57
C MET A 1 15.35 -37.35 39.63
N THR A 2 14.21 -38.02 39.83
CA THR A 2 13.01 -37.90 38.96
C THR A 2 12.24 -36.57 39.09
N GLU A 3 12.24 -35.93 40.26
CA GLU A 3 11.57 -34.61 40.43
C GLU A 3 12.26 -33.48 39.67
N TYR A 4 13.60 -33.40 39.74
CA TYR A 4 14.37 -32.39 38.99
C TYR A 4 14.12 -32.48 37.49
N LYS A 5 14.08 -33.69 36.93
CA LYS A 5 13.77 -33.95 35.51
C LYS A 5 12.36 -33.48 35.12
N ARG A 6 11.38 -33.58 36.02
CA ARG A 6 10.00 -33.12 35.76
C ARG A 6 9.92 -31.59 35.75
N ILE A 7 10.64 -30.93 36.65
CA ILE A 7 10.72 -29.46 36.71
C ILE A 7 11.42 -28.91 35.47
N GLU A 8 12.55 -29.49 35.07
CA GLU A 8 13.28 -29.10 33.85
C GLU A 8 12.43 -29.21 32.58
N ILE A 9 11.70 -30.31 32.41
CA ILE A 9 10.79 -30.50 31.27
C ILE A 9 9.64 -29.48 31.29
N THR A 10 9.08 -29.19 32.47
CA THR A 10 7.98 -28.23 32.61
C THR A 10 8.43 -26.81 32.28
N VAL A 11 9.59 -26.40 32.77
CA VAL A 11 10.18 -25.08 32.49
C VAL A 11 10.56 -24.99 31.01
N GLY A 12 11.16 -26.02 30.44
CA GLY A 12 11.49 -26.08 29.01
C GLY A 12 10.24 -25.96 28.13
N LEU A 13 9.16 -26.65 28.48
CA LEU A 13 7.88 -26.55 27.77
C LEU A 13 7.27 -25.15 27.91
N PHE A 14 7.30 -24.55 29.09
CA PHE A 14 6.79 -23.19 29.31
C PHE A 14 7.54 -22.16 28.46
N VAL A 15 8.88 -22.22 28.46
CA VAL A 15 9.72 -21.33 27.64
C VAL A 15 9.46 -21.57 26.15
N PHE A 16 9.35 -22.83 25.72
CA PHE A 16 9.06 -23.17 24.33
C PHE A 16 7.70 -22.61 23.86
N VAL A 17 6.65 -22.77 24.66
CA VAL A 17 5.32 -22.20 24.37
C VAL A 17 5.39 -20.67 24.32
N GLY A 18 6.14 -20.04 25.23
CA GLY A 18 6.37 -18.60 25.21
C GLY A 18 7.06 -18.12 23.93
N LEU A 19 8.13 -18.79 23.52
CA LEU A 19 8.87 -18.49 22.28
C LEU A 19 8.00 -18.74 21.03
N ALA A 20 7.25 -19.83 20.99
CA ALA A 20 6.33 -20.13 19.90
C ALA A 20 5.22 -19.07 19.79
N GLY A 21 4.68 -18.62 20.94
CA GLY A 21 3.71 -17.53 20.99
C GLY A 21 4.28 -16.19 20.51
N MET A 22 5.49 -15.83 20.94
CA MET A 22 6.19 -14.64 20.45
C MET A 22 6.47 -14.73 18.95
N PHE A 23 6.94 -15.88 18.46
CA PHE A 23 7.18 -16.11 17.04
C PHE A 23 5.89 -15.97 16.22
N TYR A 24 4.79 -16.57 16.68
CA TYR A 24 3.47 -16.44 16.05
C TYR A 24 2.99 -14.98 16.01
N MET A 25 3.18 -14.23 17.10
CA MET A 25 2.79 -12.81 17.16
C MET A 25 3.68 -11.96 16.25
N ALA A 26 4.98 -12.24 16.17
CA ALA A 26 5.91 -11.56 15.28
C ALA A 26 5.55 -11.77 13.80
N LEU A 27 5.14 -12.99 13.42
CA LEU A 27 4.65 -13.27 12.06
C LEU A 27 3.31 -12.58 11.75
N LYS A 28 2.46 -12.35 12.76
CA LYS A 28 1.15 -11.72 12.59
C LYS A 28 1.20 -10.18 12.60
N LEU A 29 2.10 -9.59 13.40
CA LEU A 29 2.27 -8.14 13.53
C LEU A 29 3.32 -7.58 12.57
N GLY A 30 4.36 -8.34 12.26
CA GLY A 30 5.15 -8.06 11.08
C GLY A 30 4.19 -8.25 9.92
N GLU A 31 3.81 -7.18 9.25
CA GLU A 31 3.22 -7.24 7.91
C GLU A 31 4.27 -7.83 6.96
N VAL A 32 4.66 -9.10 7.17
CA VAL A 32 5.52 -9.87 6.28
C VAL A 32 4.62 -10.17 5.09
N GLY A 33 4.55 -9.17 4.20
CA GLY A 33 3.68 -9.15 3.04
C GLY A 33 3.82 -10.45 2.26
N GLY A 34 2.70 -11.16 2.09
CA GLY A 34 2.62 -12.27 1.15
C GLY A 34 2.08 -13.60 1.69
N LEU A 35 1.96 -13.81 3.01
CA LEU A 35 1.40 -15.06 3.54
C LEU A 35 -0.13 -14.99 3.68
N GLY A 36 -0.84 -14.97 2.55
CA GLY A 36 -2.26 -15.37 2.49
C GLY A 36 -3.28 -14.35 2.01
N THR A 37 -2.88 -13.14 1.61
CA THR A 37 -3.80 -12.20 0.92
C THR A 37 -3.77 -12.49 -0.58
N SER A 38 -4.79 -13.18 -1.08
CA SER A 38 -5.02 -13.34 -2.51
C SER A 38 -5.45 -12.01 -3.14
N GLY A 39 -5.09 -11.82 -4.40
CA GLY A 39 -5.28 -10.59 -5.14
C GLY A 39 -4.51 -10.63 -6.44
N TYR A 40 -4.75 -9.64 -7.27
CA TYR A 40 -4.00 -9.40 -8.49
C TYR A 40 -3.22 -8.10 -8.41
N HIS A 41 -2.13 -8.02 -9.15
CA HIS A 41 -1.19 -6.90 -9.13
C HIS A 41 -1.50 -5.96 -10.28
N LEU A 42 -1.46 -4.68 -9.98
CA LEU A 42 -1.48 -3.60 -10.96
C LEU A 42 -0.27 -2.71 -10.75
N THR A 43 0.17 -2.07 -11.82
CA THR A 43 1.20 -1.02 -11.75
C THR A 43 0.62 0.33 -12.07
N ALA A 44 1.21 1.38 -11.53
CA ALA A 44 0.93 2.76 -11.94
C ALA A 44 2.22 3.59 -11.85
N VAL A 45 2.42 4.50 -12.79
CA VAL A 45 3.63 5.33 -12.86
C VAL A 45 3.27 6.78 -12.63
N PHE A 46 3.87 7.39 -11.61
CA PHE A 46 3.64 8.77 -11.22
C PHE A 46 4.90 9.62 -11.42
N ASP A 47 4.72 10.90 -11.70
CA ASP A 47 5.83 11.85 -11.73
C ASP A 47 6.33 12.18 -10.31
N ASP A 48 5.42 12.31 -9.35
CA ASP A 48 5.75 12.48 -7.93
C ASP A 48 4.77 11.68 -7.06
N VAL A 49 5.33 10.84 -6.19
CA VAL A 49 4.57 10.04 -5.22
C VAL A 49 4.40 10.69 -3.85
N GLY A 50 5.07 11.83 -3.62
CA GLY A 50 4.95 12.64 -2.41
C GLY A 50 5.32 11.92 -1.12
N GLY A 51 5.97 10.76 -1.19
CA GLY A 51 6.30 9.92 -0.03
C GLY A 51 5.31 8.77 0.26
N VAL A 52 4.52 8.31 -0.71
CA VAL A 52 3.87 6.98 -0.63
C VAL A 52 4.93 5.89 -0.42
N ARG A 53 4.61 4.89 0.41
CA ARG A 53 5.51 3.78 0.76
C ARG A 53 4.79 2.43 0.63
N ALA A 54 5.56 1.35 0.60
CA ALA A 54 5.04 0.01 0.75
C ALA A 54 4.14 -0.09 2.01
N GLY A 55 3.04 -0.82 1.88
CA GLY A 55 2.00 -0.92 2.91
C GLY A 55 0.92 0.17 2.84
N ALA A 56 1.07 1.21 2.03
CA ALA A 56 0.05 2.24 1.87
C ALA A 56 -1.27 1.67 1.34
N ASP A 57 -2.39 2.27 1.76
CA ASP A 57 -3.73 1.83 1.35
C ASP A 57 -3.98 2.14 -0.13
N VAL A 58 -4.64 1.21 -0.83
CA VAL A 58 -5.32 1.49 -2.09
C VAL A 58 -6.82 1.51 -1.83
N MET A 59 -7.50 2.58 -2.24
CA MET A 59 -8.91 2.81 -1.92
C MET A 59 -9.76 3.16 -3.13
N ILE A 60 -11.00 2.68 -3.14
CA ILE A 60 -12.07 3.10 -4.05
C ILE A 60 -13.21 3.67 -3.22
N ALA A 61 -13.67 4.87 -3.55
CA ALA A 61 -14.77 5.54 -2.83
C ALA A 61 -14.58 5.59 -1.29
N GLY A 62 -13.33 5.62 -0.81
CA GLY A 62 -12.98 5.64 0.62
C GLY A 62 -12.91 4.28 1.31
N VAL A 63 -13.15 3.19 0.58
CA VAL A 63 -13.02 1.81 1.08
C VAL A 63 -11.68 1.23 0.66
N VAL A 64 -10.97 0.60 1.59
CA VAL A 64 -9.70 -0.10 1.32
C VAL A 64 -9.97 -1.34 0.48
N VAL A 65 -9.38 -1.39 -0.71
CA VAL A 65 -9.51 -2.49 -1.68
C VAL A 65 -8.20 -3.20 -1.97
N GLY A 66 -7.10 -2.67 -1.45
CA GLY A 66 -5.76 -3.17 -1.75
C GLY A 66 -4.68 -2.48 -0.94
N ARG A 67 -3.43 -2.82 -1.28
CA ARG A 67 -2.22 -2.32 -0.63
C ARG A 67 -1.12 -2.09 -1.65
N VAL A 68 -0.26 -1.10 -1.41
CA VAL A 68 0.98 -0.93 -2.14
C VAL A 68 1.97 -2.00 -1.69
N ASP A 69 2.49 -2.77 -2.63
CA ASP A 69 3.54 -3.77 -2.35
C ASP A 69 4.92 -3.15 -2.39
N ASP A 70 5.18 -2.33 -3.42
CA ASP A 70 6.51 -1.74 -3.63
C ASP A 70 6.44 -0.39 -4.34
N VAL A 71 7.45 0.45 -4.09
CA VAL A 71 7.63 1.77 -4.72
C VAL A 71 9.09 1.89 -5.15
N HIS A 72 9.34 2.02 -6.45
CA HIS A 72 10.69 2.17 -6.99
C HIS A 72 10.74 3.21 -8.11
N LEU A 73 11.94 3.67 -8.43
CA LEU A 73 12.19 4.54 -9.57
C LEU A 73 12.40 3.68 -10.82
N ASN A 74 11.69 3.98 -11.91
CA ASN A 74 11.89 3.30 -13.18
C ASN A 74 13.05 3.92 -13.98
N GLU A 75 13.36 3.34 -15.14
CA GLU A 75 14.46 3.77 -16.02
C GLU A 75 14.31 5.20 -16.57
N ARG A 76 13.13 5.81 -16.44
CA ARG A 76 12.83 7.18 -16.91
C ARG A 76 12.75 8.19 -15.76
N ASP A 77 13.32 7.86 -14.60
CA ASP A 77 13.27 8.68 -13.39
C ASP A 77 11.85 9.02 -12.93
N ARG A 78 10.87 8.14 -13.21
CA ARG A 78 9.50 8.25 -12.70
C ARG A 78 9.24 7.19 -11.64
N ALA A 79 8.39 7.52 -10.68
CA ALA A 79 8.07 6.62 -9.59
C ALA A 79 7.04 5.58 -10.05
N GLN A 80 7.45 4.31 -10.11
CA GLN A 80 6.58 3.19 -10.40
C GLN A 80 6.12 2.55 -9.09
N ILE A 81 4.81 2.41 -8.94
CA ILE A 81 4.18 1.75 -7.81
C ILE A 81 3.62 0.40 -8.27
N SER A 82 3.96 -0.65 -7.53
CA SER A 82 3.32 -1.96 -7.63
C SER A 82 2.28 -2.08 -6.51
N MET A 83 1.04 -2.35 -6.87
CA MET A 83 -0.05 -2.47 -5.91
C MET A 83 -0.82 -3.76 -6.13
N ARG A 84 -1.32 -4.33 -5.04
CA ARG A 84 -2.15 -5.52 -5.04
C ARG A 84 -3.58 -5.15 -4.67
N ILE A 85 -4.49 -5.57 -5.53
CA ILE A 85 -5.93 -5.37 -5.43
C ILE A 85 -6.58 -6.71 -5.05
N ASN A 86 -7.54 -6.67 -4.14
CA ASN A 86 -8.25 -7.88 -3.71
C ASN A 86 -9.07 -8.47 -4.88
N ASP A 87 -9.12 -9.80 -4.99
CA ASP A 87 -9.77 -10.52 -6.12
C ASP A 87 -11.26 -10.22 -6.31
N ASN A 88 -11.94 -9.77 -5.27
CA ASN A 88 -13.36 -9.43 -5.31
C ASN A 88 -13.64 -8.05 -5.92
N ILE A 89 -12.60 -7.27 -6.21
CA ILE A 89 -12.68 -5.93 -6.77
C ILE A 89 -12.25 -5.99 -8.23
N LYS A 90 -12.97 -5.26 -9.08
CA LYS A 90 -12.67 -5.15 -10.51
C LYS A 90 -12.33 -3.68 -10.79
N ILE A 91 -11.27 -3.45 -11.56
CA ILE A 91 -10.83 -2.11 -11.96
C ILE A 91 -11.02 -2.00 -13.47
N THR A 92 -11.64 -0.91 -13.93
CA THR A 92 -11.82 -0.63 -15.35
C THR A 92 -10.50 -0.19 -15.99
N SER A 93 -10.33 -0.42 -17.29
CA SER A 93 -9.16 0.01 -18.07
C SER A 93 -8.93 1.52 -18.06
N ASP A 94 -10.01 2.29 -17.99
CA ASP A 94 -10.01 3.76 -17.93
C ASP A 94 -10.02 4.30 -16.50
N ALA A 95 -9.66 3.47 -15.52
CA ALA A 95 -9.53 3.90 -14.14
C ALA A 95 -8.39 4.92 -13.98
N ILE A 96 -8.57 5.84 -13.03
CA ILE A 96 -7.58 6.87 -12.71
C ILE A 96 -7.00 6.57 -11.33
N ALA A 97 -5.68 6.45 -11.24
CA ALA A 97 -4.98 6.33 -9.97
C ALA A 97 -4.47 7.69 -9.51
N SER A 98 -4.89 8.15 -8.33
CA SER A 98 -4.54 9.46 -7.81
C SER A 98 -3.93 9.36 -6.42
N ILE A 99 -2.84 10.07 -6.18
CA ILE A 99 -2.24 10.12 -4.84
C ILE A 99 -2.96 11.17 -4.00
N ARG A 100 -3.39 10.76 -2.81
CA ARG A 100 -4.13 11.60 -1.86
C ARG A 100 -3.57 11.43 -0.46
N THR A 101 -3.82 12.42 0.39
CA THR A 101 -3.40 12.42 1.80
C THR A 101 -4.61 12.16 2.69
N LYS A 102 -4.46 11.31 3.71
CA LYS A 102 -5.51 11.09 4.71
C LYS A 102 -5.64 12.35 5.58
N GLY A 103 -6.62 13.19 5.28
CA GLY A 103 -6.75 14.50 5.93
C GLY A 103 -5.60 15.43 5.55
N ILE A 104 -5.16 16.28 6.49
CA ILE A 104 -4.14 17.32 6.22
C ILE A 104 -2.71 16.80 6.44
N ILE A 105 -2.50 15.93 7.45
CA ILE A 105 -1.16 15.50 7.90
C ILE A 105 -1.02 13.96 7.89
N GLY A 106 -2.06 13.23 7.51
CA GLY A 106 -2.02 11.77 7.55
C GLY A 106 -1.18 11.16 6.44
N ASP A 107 -1.09 9.84 6.46
CA ASP A 107 -0.35 9.10 5.45
C ASP A 107 -0.95 9.29 4.06
N ARG A 108 -0.08 9.20 3.04
CA ARG A 108 -0.53 9.16 1.65
C ARG A 108 -1.07 7.79 1.28
N PHE A 109 -2.07 7.79 0.43
CA PHE A 109 -2.73 6.59 -0.07
C PHE A 109 -3.05 6.77 -1.56
N ILE A 110 -3.31 5.66 -2.25
CA ILE A 110 -3.72 5.67 -3.64
C ILE A 110 -5.23 5.59 -3.69
N ARG A 111 -5.86 6.59 -4.29
CA ARG A 111 -7.27 6.55 -4.65
C ARG A 111 -7.39 6.05 -6.08
N VAL A 112 -8.16 5.01 -6.30
CA VAL A 112 -8.53 4.55 -7.65
C VAL A 112 -9.96 5.01 -7.93
N GLY A 113 -10.12 5.85 -8.94
CA GLY A 113 -11.41 6.23 -9.49
C GLY A 113 -11.76 5.26 -10.63
N GLN A 114 -12.91 4.60 -10.54
CA GLN A 114 -13.40 3.78 -11.64
C GLN A 114 -13.90 4.68 -12.77
N GLY A 115 -13.60 4.31 -14.01
CA GLY A 115 -14.19 4.93 -15.18
C GLY A 115 -15.46 4.20 -15.62
N GLY A 116 -15.83 4.39 -16.89
CA GLY A 116 -17.07 3.89 -17.48
C GLY A 116 -16.85 2.82 -18.56
N ASP A 117 -15.62 2.38 -18.78
CA ASP A 117 -15.30 1.34 -19.76
C ASP A 117 -15.77 -0.05 -19.29
N ASP A 118 -16.16 -0.89 -20.25
CA ASP A 118 -16.55 -2.29 -20.01
C ASP A 118 -15.32 -3.21 -19.91
N VAL A 119 -14.15 -2.72 -20.34
CA VAL A 119 -12.89 -3.45 -20.28
C VAL A 119 -12.31 -3.37 -18.86
N LEU A 120 -11.85 -4.51 -18.36
CA LEU A 120 -11.29 -4.66 -17.02
C LEU A 120 -9.80 -4.95 -17.10
N LEU A 121 -9.03 -4.31 -16.20
CA LEU A 121 -7.62 -4.62 -16.00
C LEU A 121 -7.46 -6.00 -15.36
N LYS A 122 -6.40 -6.70 -15.78
CA LYS A 122 -6.02 -8.04 -15.32
C LYS A 122 -4.75 -7.97 -14.47
N ASP A 123 -4.39 -9.11 -13.89
CA ASP A 123 -3.13 -9.28 -13.18
C ASP A 123 -1.93 -8.92 -14.08
N GLY A 124 -1.08 -8.02 -13.60
CA GLY A 124 0.09 -7.52 -14.30
C GLY A 124 -0.16 -6.31 -15.21
N ASP A 125 -1.41 -5.86 -15.36
CA ASP A 125 -1.72 -4.68 -16.17
C ASP A 125 -1.32 -3.37 -15.46
N SER A 126 -1.22 -2.29 -16.24
CA SER A 126 -0.92 -0.95 -15.74
C SER A 126 -2.16 -0.04 -15.81
N ILE A 127 -2.33 0.79 -14.78
CA ILE A 127 -3.23 1.94 -14.84
C ILE A 127 -2.49 3.06 -15.57
N GLU A 128 -3.03 3.47 -16.71
CA GLU A 128 -2.39 4.47 -17.59
C GLU A 128 -2.61 5.90 -17.10
N GLU A 129 -3.80 6.21 -16.58
CA GLU A 129 -4.13 7.54 -16.10
C GLU A 129 -3.76 7.72 -14.64
N THR A 130 -2.81 8.62 -14.38
CA THR A 130 -2.28 8.86 -13.04
C THR A 130 -2.26 10.34 -12.69
N GLU A 131 -2.66 10.67 -11.47
CA GLU A 131 -2.54 12.02 -10.91
C GLU A 131 -1.50 12.03 -9.79
N PRO A 132 -0.44 12.85 -9.90
CA PRO A 132 0.62 12.91 -8.91
C PRO A 132 0.14 13.50 -7.58
N ALA A 133 0.99 13.36 -6.58
CA ALA A 133 0.78 14.01 -5.29
C ALA A 133 0.71 15.53 -5.45
N ILE A 134 -0.31 16.15 -4.84
CA ILE A 134 -0.33 17.61 -4.70
C ILE A 134 0.50 17.98 -3.46
N ASN A 135 1.45 18.88 -3.63
CA ASN A 135 2.21 19.49 -2.53
C ASN A 135 1.63 20.87 -2.21
N LEU A 136 1.54 21.20 -0.93
CA LEU A 136 0.93 22.46 -0.48
C LEU A 136 1.77 23.66 -0.94
N GLU A 137 3.08 23.47 -0.97
CA GLU A 137 4.08 24.41 -1.47
C GLU A 137 3.79 24.81 -2.91
N ASP A 138 3.42 23.84 -3.76
CA ASP A 138 3.08 24.07 -5.16
C ASP A 138 1.77 24.86 -5.30
N LEU A 139 0.77 24.55 -4.46
CA LEU A 139 -0.50 25.27 -4.45
C LEU A 139 -0.34 26.71 -3.98
N VAL A 140 0.44 26.95 -2.93
CA VAL A 140 0.71 28.29 -2.40
C VAL A 140 1.48 29.09 -3.43
N SER A 141 2.51 28.50 -4.04
CA SER A 141 3.28 29.13 -5.12
C SER A 141 2.36 29.51 -6.29
N LYS A 142 1.52 28.58 -6.76
CA LYS A 142 0.55 28.85 -7.82
C LYS A 142 -0.35 30.03 -7.46
N TYR A 143 -0.88 30.10 -6.24
CA TYR A 143 -1.76 31.20 -5.83
C TYR A 143 -1.05 32.55 -5.75
N ILE A 144 0.17 32.59 -5.20
CA ILE A 144 0.96 33.84 -5.08
C ILE A 144 1.37 34.37 -6.46
N PHE A 145 1.81 33.50 -7.37
CA PHE A 145 2.31 33.91 -8.68
C PHE A 145 1.21 34.14 -9.72
N ASP A 146 0.10 33.38 -9.68
CA ASP A 146 -1.05 33.58 -10.56
C ASP A 146 -1.85 34.84 -10.17
N GLY A 147 -1.84 35.21 -8.88
CA GLY A 147 -2.44 36.46 -8.38
C GLY A 147 -1.61 37.74 -8.65
N SER A 148 -0.36 37.61 -9.09
CA SER A 148 0.53 38.75 -9.38
C SER A 148 0.58 39.11 -10.88
N GLY A 149 -0.18 38.40 -11.71
CA GLY A 149 -0.26 38.60 -13.15
C GLY A 149 -1.54 39.32 -13.60
N LYS A 150 -1.85 40.49 -13.02
CA LYS A 150 -2.74 41.51 -13.60
C LYS A 150 -2.51 42.89 -13.01
#